data_AF-A0A1D7XZX1-F1
#
_entry.id   AF-A0A1D7XZX1-F1
#
_cell.length_a   1.000
_cell.length_b   1.000
_cell.length_c   1.000
_cell.angle_alpha   90.00
_cell.angle_beta   90.00
_cell.angle_gamma   90.00
#
_symmetry.space_group_name_H-M   'P 1'
#
loop_
_entity.id
_entity.type
_entity.pdbx_description
1 polymer ?
#
loop_
_entity_poly.entity_id
_entity_poly.type
_entity_poly.pdbx_seq_one_letter_code
_entity_poly.pdbx_strand_id
1 'polypeptide(L)'
;MTKNIFLILTFFIFFSVHAQYEWTPAKVVLKNGSSFRGLVKFPLHSGGLISIGSTDFKYRKNRKSPRKKFGSDTVEEVIFGDEDFTTLHYVFVPIKKKKYVLMELVVRGKVNLYTRSVLKSHSMFNADPNFHSITTYYEDSQFYLKRNNEQIAKLISGPNSFGSFISRAKKYFSDCGKIVYYLENKLYNSNNLIELVDDYNLFCE
;
A
#
# COMPACT_ATOMS: atom_id res chain seq x y z
N MET A 1 30.51 -31.12 -41.34
CA MET A 1 30.91 -29.93 -40.56
C MET A 1 29.91 -28.82 -40.86
N THR A 2 28.87 -28.72 -40.05
CA THR A 2 27.85 -27.67 -40.14
C THR A 2 27.71 -27.03 -38.76
N LYS A 3 27.67 -25.70 -38.81
CA LYS A 3 27.92 -24.73 -37.76
C LYS A 3 27.02 -24.90 -36.51
N ASN A 4 27.67 -24.70 -35.37
CA ASN A 4 27.07 -24.27 -34.12
C ASN A 4 26.11 -23.08 -34.28
N ILE A 5 25.31 -22.88 -33.23
CA ILE A 5 24.61 -21.67 -32.79
C ILE A 5 23.09 -21.71 -33.05
N PHE A 6 22.37 -22.24 -32.08
CA PHE A 6 21.07 -21.71 -31.64
C PHE A 6 20.99 -21.86 -30.12
N LEU A 7 21.64 -20.93 -29.41
CA LEU A 7 21.47 -20.72 -27.97
C LEU A 7 21.07 -19.27 -27.78
N ILE A 8 19.76 -19.02 -27.94
CA ILE A 8 19.05 -17.76 -27.75
C ILE A 8 17.63 -18.20 -27.33
N LEU A 9 16.93 -17.70 -26.31
CA LEU A 9 17.17 -16.79 -25.20
C LEU A 9 15.81 -16.80 -24.48
N THR A 10 15.67 -17.53 -23.38
CA THR A 10 14.44 -17.49 -22.55
C THR A 10 14.80 -17.48 -21.08
N PHE A 11 15.60 -16.48 -20.70
CA PHE A 11 15.65 -15.99 -19.33
C PHE A 11 14.64 -14.85 -19.22
N PHE A 12 13.35 -15.18 -19.27
CA PHE A 12 12.32 -14.25 -18.84
C PHE A 12 12.42 -14.19 -17.32
N ILE A 13 13.08 -13.15 -16.85
CA ILE A 13 13.24 -12.84 -15.44
C ILE A 13 11.85 -12.55 -14.88
N PHE A 14 11.30 -13.52 -14.14
CA PHE A 14 10.27 -13.23 -13.16
C PHE A 14 10.92 -12.41 -12.04
N PHE A 15 11.00 -11.09 -12.20
CA PHE A 15 11.10 -10.19 -11.06
C PHE A 15 9.73 -10.16 -10.39
N SER A 16 9.43 -11.23 -9.66
CA SER A 16 8.27 -11.26 -8.77
C SER A 16 8.48 -10.19 -7.71
N VAL A 17 7.66 -9.16 -7.79
CA VAL A 17 7.58 -8.02 -6.88
C VAL A 17 7.23 -8.54 -5.47
N HIS A 18 8.24 -8.90 -4.69
CA HIS A 18 8.11 -9.31 -3.27
C HIS A 18 8.94 -8.41 -2.34
N ALA A 19 9.28 -7.20 -2.80
CA ALA A 19 10.27 -6.32 -2.17
C ALA A 19 9.80 -5.56 -0.91
N GLN A 20 8.54 -5.67 -0.50
CA GLN A 20 7.99 -4.86 0.59
C GLN A 20 8.25 -5.40 2.01
N TYR A 21 8.61 -6.69 2.15
CA TYR A 21 8.86 -7.32 3.47
C TYR A 21 10.30 -7.81 3.68
N GLU A 22 11.16 -7.61 2.68
CA GLU A 22 12.58 -7.89 2.79
C GLU A 22 13.37 -6.65 3.24
N TRP A 23 14.68 -6.79 3.38
CA TRP A 23 15.56 -5.66 3.65
C TRP A 23 15.88 -4.95 2.35
N THR A 24 15.23 -3.83 2.11
CA THR A 24 15.29 -3.11 0.84
C THR A 24 16.00 -1.76 1.04
N PRO A 25 16.93 -1.38 0.13
CA PRO A 25 17.55 -0.06 0.17
C PRO A 25 16.51 1.06 0.08
N ALA A 26 16.61 2.05 0.98
CA ALA A 26 15.72 3.20 1.01
C ALA A 26 16.43 4.43 1.58
N LYS A 27 15.89 5.61 1.23
CA LYS A 27 16.17 6.87 1.91
C LYS A 27 15.05 7.14 2.92
N VAL A 28 15.42 7.41 4.17
CA VAL A 28 14.48 7.82 5.21
C VAL A 28 14.65 9.32 5.43
N VAL A 29 13.54 10.06 5.34
CA VAL A 29 13.45 11.49 5.61
C VAL A 29 12.76 11.68 6.95
N LEU A 30 13.41 12.39 7.87
CA LEU A 30 12.88 12.69 9.19
C LEU A 30 12.13 14.01 9.20
N LYS A 31 11.20 14.17 10.16
CA LYS A 31 10.40 15.39 10.34
C LYS A 31 11.21 16.65 10.65
N ASN A 32 12.44 16.49 11.12
CA ASN A 32 13.38 17.60 11.33
C ASN A 32 14.14 18.01 10.04
N GLY A 33 13.80 17.43 8.88
CA GLY A 33 14.43 17.70 7.59
C GLY A 33 15.71 16.91 7.31
N SER A 34 16.28 16.22 8.30
CA SER A 34 17.45 15.36 8.07
C SER A 34 17.07 14.07 7.35
N SER A 35 18.02 13.45 6.64
CA SER A 35 17.79 12.17 5.97
C SER A 35 19.00 11.25 6.00
N PHE A 36 18.76 9.95 5.87
CA PHE A 36 19.81 8.94 5.80
C PHE A 36 19.39 7.78 4.91
N ARG A 37 20.38 7.12 4.29
CA ARG A 37 20.19 5.91 3.48
C ARG A 37 20.51 4.66 4.30
N GLY A 38 19.90 3.54 3.94
CA GLY A 38 20.21 2.22 4.48
C GLY A 38 19.17 1.19 4.06
N LEU A 39 19.10 0.09 4.82
CA LEU A 39 18.15 -0.99 4.56
C LEU A 39 16.95 -0.84 5.49
N VAL A 40 15.76 -0.84 4.90
CA VAL A 40 14.47 -0.77 5.59
C VAL A 40 13.72 -2.09 5.42
N LYS A 41 12.98 -2.49 6.45
CA LYS A 41 12.06 -3.63 6.41
C LYS A 41 10.76 -3.26 7.10
N PHE A 42 9.66 -3.29 6.34
CA PHE A 42 8.33 -3.02 6.86
C PHE A 42 7.75 -4.22 7.62
N PRO A 43 6.95 -3.98 8.67
CA PRO A 43 6.19 -5.04 9.31
C PRO A 43 5.07 -5.51 8.40
N LEU A 44 4.85 -6.82 8.38
CA LEU A 44 3.68 -7.43 7.73
C LEU A 44 2.47 -7.27 8.67
N HIS A 45 1.38 -6.68 8.19
CA HIS A 45 0.20 -6.40 8.99
C HIS A 45 -0.97 -7.31 8.65
N SER A 46 -1.73 -7.75 9.66
CA SER A 46 -3.01 -8.39 9.41
C SER A 46 -4.04 -7.36 8.92
N GLY A 47 -4.80 -7.75 7.92
CA GLY A 47 -5.92 -7.01 7.36
C GLY A 47 -7.21 -7.26 8.13
N GLY A 48 -7.18 -7.96 9.27
CA GLY A 48 -8.34 -8.30 10.09
C GLY A 48 -8.79 -7.17 11.02
N LEU A 49 -9.95 -7.36 11.65
CA LEU A 49 -10.59 -6.41 12.57
C LEU A 49 -9.78 -6.14 13.85
N ILE A 50 -8.85 -7.03 14.18
CA ILE A 50 -8.12 -7.07 15.46
C ILE A 50 -6.62 -6.95 15.17
N SER A 51 -6.05 -5.85 15.65
CA SER A 51 -4.62 -5.54 15.67
C SER A 51 -3.93 -5.23 14.33
N ILE A 52 -4.08 -3.99 13.86
CA ILE A 52 -2.94 -3.30 13.22
C ILE A 52 -1.90 -3.12 14.33
N GLY A 53 -0.90 -4.01 14.38
CA GLY A 53 0.26 -3.87 15.27
C GLY A 53 1.06 -2.60 14.95
N SER A 54 2.15 -2.36 15.69
CA SER A 54 3.03 -1.20 15.43
C SER A 54 3.44 -1.17 13.95
N THR A 55 3.18 -0.03 13.30
CA THR A 55 3.53 0.27 11.90
C THR A 55 4.97 0.78 11.78
N ASP A 56 5.72 0.73 12.89
CA ASP A 56 7.12 1.12 12.92
C ASP A 56 7.94 0.13 12.11
N PHE A 57 8.77 0.67 11.22
CA PHE A 57 9.65 -0.15 10.40
C PHE A 57 11.01 -0.34 11.06
N LYS A 58 11.71 -1.39 10.63
CA LYS A 58 13.09 -1.64 11.06
C LYS A 58 14.06 -1.04 10.06
N TYR A 59 15.11 -0.42 10.57
CA TYR A 59 16.21 0.15 9.79
C TYR A 59 17.55 -0.42 10.23
N ARG A 60 18.49 -0.55 9.29
CA ARG A 60 19.92 -0.75 9.56
C ARG A 60 20.76 -0.06 8.48
N LYS A 61 21.90 0.53 8.85
CA LYS A 61 22.80 1.20 7.89
C LYS A 61 23.32 0.24 6.80
N ASN A 62 23.69 -0.98 7.21
CA ASN A 62 24.10 -2.07 6.31
C ASN A 62 23.76 -3.43 6.94
N ARG A 63 24.04 -4.54 6.23
CA ARG A 63 23.67 -5.89 6.69
C ARG A 63 24.23 -6.28 8.07
N LYS A 64 25.39 -5.73 8.45
CA LYS A 64 26.09 -6.01 9.72
C LYS A 64 25.73 -5.03 10.85
N SER A 65 25.05 -3.93 10.53
CA SER A 65 24.72 -2.90 11.52
C SER A 65 23.57 -3.32 12.44
N PRO A 66 23.53 -2.82 13.69
CA PRO A 66 22.41 -3.05 14.59
C PRO A 66 21.12 -2.46 14.01
N ARG A 67 19.99 -3.05 14.43
CA ARG A 67 18.65 -2.65 13.98
C ARG A 67 18.12 -1.52 14.86
N LYS A 68 17.50 -0.53 14.25
CA LYS A 68 16.73 0.54 14.91
C LYS A 68 15.27 0.48 14.43
N LYS A 69 14.34 1.01 15.22
CA LYS A 69 12.94 1.17 14.81
C LYS A 69 12.65 2.64 14.58
N PHE A 70 11.79 2.92 13.60
CA PHE A 70 11.35 4.26 13.26
C PHE A 70 9.83 4.26 13.05
N GLY A 71 9.16 5.29 13.56
CA GLY A 71 7.72 5.39 13.61
C GLY A 71 7.19 6.75 13.15
N SER A 72 5.88 6.91 13.24
CA SER A 72 5.15 8.11 12.79
C SER A 72 5.51 9.40 13.52
N ASP A 73 6.17 9.31 14.67
CA ASP A 73 6.62 10.44 15.48
C ASP A 73 7.87 11.12 14.92
N THR A 74 8.72 10.36 14.23
CA THR A 74 10.06 10.79 13.80
C THR A 74 10.20 10.87 12.28
N VAL A 75 9.48 10.03 11.55
CA VAL A 75 9.61 9.90 10.10
C VAL A 75 8.58 10.76 9.38
N GLU A 76 9.06 11.48 8.37
CA GLU A 76 8.23 12.19 7.40
C GLU A 76 7.89 11.25 6.24
N GLU A 77 8.92 10.66 5.61
CA GLU A 77 8.77 9.85 4.40
C GLU A 77 9.86 8.78 4.30
N VAL A 78 9.53 7.65 3.69
CA VAL A 78 10.47 6.61 3.24
C VAL A 78 10.38 6.50 1.73
N ILE A 79 11.53 6.63 1.07
CA ILE A 79 11.62 6.67 -0.39
C ILE A 79 12.39 5.44 -0.85
N PHE A 80 11.76 4.60 -1.66
CA PHE A 80 12.40 3.50 -2.38
C PHE A 80 12.70 3.91 -3.81
N GLY A 81 13.90 3.55 -4.26
CA GLY A 81 14.44 3.95 -5.55
C GLY A 81 15.90 4.39 -5.43
N ASP A 82 16.53 4.55 -6.58
CA ASP A 82 17.91 5.01 -6.68
C ASP A 82 17.98 6.55 -6.73
N GLU A 83 19.19 7.12 -6.80
CA GLU A 83 19.36 8.58 -6.79
C GLU A 83 18.71 9.25 -8.00
N ASP A 84 18.68 8.53 -9.13
CA ASP A 84 18.17 9.02 -10.40
C ASP A 84 16.67 8.70 -10.60
N PHE A 85 16.15 7.68 -9.90
CA PHE A 85 14.78 7.19 -10.08
C PHE A 85 14.16 6.88 -8.74
N THR A 86 13.43 7.85 -8.20
CA THR A 86 12.49 7.57 -7.11
C THR A 86 11.32 6.77 -7.65
N THR A 87 11.05 5.61 -7.07
CA THR A 87 10.01 4.70 -7.56
C THR A 87 8.79 4.71 -6.67
N LEU A 88 8.97 4.73 -5.35
CA LEU A 88 7.85 4.60 -4.40
C LEU A 88 8.05 5.49 -3.18
N HIS A 89 6.99 6.21 -2.80
CA HIS A 89 6.93 7.08 -1.63
C HIS A 89 6.05 6.45 -0.57
N TYR A 90 6.56 6.28 0.65
CA TYR A 90 5.82 5.76 1.79
C TYR A 90 5.73 6.79 2.91
N VAL A 91 4.52 7.03 3.42
CA VAL A 91 4.25 8.03 4.45
C VAL A 91 3.34 7.46 5.55
N PHE A 92 3.45 8.01 6.76
CA PHE A 92 2.56 7.66 7.86
C PHE A 92 1.23 8.40 7.74
N VAL A 93 0.17 7.67 7.40
CA VAL A 93 -1.17 8.21 7.18
C VAL A 93 -2.06 8.02 8.41
N PRO A 94 -2.69 9.07 8.95
CA PRO A 94 -3.65 8.95 10.05
C PRO A 94 -4.93 8.24 9.56
N ILE A 95 -5.27 7.11 10.16
CA ILE A 95 -6.53 6.38 9.87
C ILE A 95 -7.56 6.50 11.00
N LYS A 96 -7.12 6.86 12.21
CA LYS A 96 -7.94 7.19 13.38
C LYS A 96 -7.17 8.18 14.26
N LYS A 97 -7.82 8.79 15.25
CA LYS A 97 -7.16 9.63 16.25
C LYS A 97 -5.98 8.88 16.88
N LYS A 98 -4.78 9.46 16.83
CA LYS A 98 -3.52 8.89 17.32
C LYS A 98 -3.14 7.53 16.70
N LYS A 99 -3.66 7.18 15.52
CA LYS A 99 -3.33 5.93 14.83
C LYS A 99 -2.87 6.21 13.41
N TYR A 100 -1.59 5.98 13.19
CA TYR A 100 -0.92 6.19 11.92
C TYR A 100 -0.46 4.87 11.32
N VAL A 101 -0.52 4.77 10.00
CA VAL A 101 -0.13 3.58 9.26
C VAL A 101 0.78 3.99 8.12
N LEU A 102 1.91 3.30 7.99
CA LEU A 102 2.80 3.48 6.85
C LEU A 102 2.13 2.92 5.59
N MET A 103 1.95 3.76 4.58
CA MET A 103 1.31 3.41 3.31
C MET A 103 2.09 4.03 2.16
N GLU A 104 2.05 3.39 1.00
CA GLU A 104 2.53 3.97 -0.24
C GLU A 104 1.59 5.10 -0.67
N LEU A 105 2.14 6.24 -1.06
CA LEU A 105 1.43 7.34 -1.71
C LEU A 105 1.46 7.10 -3.22
N VAL A 106 0.34 6.63 -3.76
CA VAL A 106 0.19 6.23 -5.17
C VAL A 106 -0.17 7.41 -6.06
N VAL A 107 -1.09 8.26 -5.59
CA VAL A 107 -1.52 9.48 -6.29
C VAL A 107 -1.43 10.66 -5.35
N ARG A 108 -0.80 11.74 -5.82
CA ARG A 108 -0.69 13.01 -5.10
C ARG A 108 -1.56 14.07 -5.78
N GLY A 109 -2.40 14.76 -5.01
CA GLY A 109 -3.28 15.81 -5.53
C GLY A 109 -4.19 16.43 -4.47
N LYS A 110 -5.33 16.96 -4.89
CA LYS A 110 -6.38 17.49 -3.99
C LYS A 110 -6.90 16.39 -3.06
N VAL A 111 -7.04 15.19 -3.61
CA VAL A 111 -7.22 13.92 -2.93
C VAL A 111 -5.97 13.09 -3.16
N ASN A 112 -5.37 12.61 -2.07
CA ASN A 112 -4.28 11.66 -2.14
C ASN A 112 -4.81 10.23 -2.03
N LEU A 113 -4.26 9.33 -2.87
CA LEU A 113 -4.52 7.89 -2.80
C LEU A 113 -3.34 7.19 -2.14
N TYR A 114 -3.65 6.38 -1.14
CA TYR A 114 -2.67 5.57 -0.43
C TYR A 114 -3.01 4.09 -0.53
N THR A 115 -1.99 3.24 -0.61
CA THR A 115 -2.16 1.78 -0.59
C THR A 115 -1.24 1.11 0.41
N ARG A 116 -1.67 -0.06 0.89
CA ARG A 116 -0.84 -1.00 1.63
C ARG A 116 -1.30 -2.43 1.39
N SER A 117 -0.38 -3.37 1.42
CA SER A 117 -0.70 -4.79 1.48
C SER A 117 -0.96 -5.25 2.92
N VAL A 118 -1.90 -6.17 3.08
CA VAL A 118 -2.29 -6.75 4.36
C VAL A 118 -2.49 -8.26 4.22
N LEU A 119 -2.16 -9.02 5.27
CA LEU A 119 -2.46 -10.45 5.34
C LEU A 119 -3.90 -10.70 5.76
N LYS A 120 -4.59 -11.53 5.00
CA LYS A 120 -5.89 -12.07 5.36
C LYS A 120 -5.77 -13.56 5.63
N SER A 121 -6.44 -14.03 6.67
CA SER A 121 -6.58 -15.45 6.96
C SER A 121 -7.98 -15.92 6.61
N HIS A 122 -8.09 -17.10 6.03
CA HIS A 122 -9.34 -17.81 5.84
C HIS A 122 -9.23 -19.16 6.54
N SER A 123 -10.07 -19.37 7.55
CA SER A 123 -10.16 -20.63 8.27
C SER A 123 -11.39 -21.37 7.78
N MET A 124 -11.20 -22.55 7.18
CA MET A 124 -12.30 -23.44 6.85
C MET A 124 -12.52 -24.38 8.03
N PHE A 125 -13.71 -24.31 8.64
CA PHE A 125 -14.15 -25.26 9.64
C PHE A 125 -14.86 -26.40 8.92
N ASN A 126 -14.28 -27.59 8.94
CA ASN A 126 -14.97 -28.80 8.50
C ASN A 126 -15.89 -29.29 9.62
N ALA A 127 -17.05 -29.82 9.24
CA ALA A 127 -18.05 -30.34 10.18
C ALA A 127 -17.67 -31.70 10.82
N ASP A 128 -16.48 -32.23 10.51
CA ASP A 128 -15.96 -33.48 11.05
C ASP A 128 -15.19 -33.21 12.37
N PRO A 129 -15.59 -33.81 13.50
CA PRO A 129 -14.93 -33.67 14.79
C PRO A 129 -13.43 -34.05 14.80
N ASN A 130 -12.97 -34.85 13.83
CA ASN A 130 -11.60 -35.36 13.78
C ASN A 130 -10.67 -34.59 12.83
N PHE A 131 -11.14 -33.57 12.13
CA PHE A 131 -10.28 -32.80 11.21
C PHE A 131 -9.79 -31.48 11.82
N HIS A 132 -8.48 -31.25 11.76
CA HIS A 132 -7.86 -29.99 12.15
C HIS A 132 -8.28 -28.84 11.23
N SER A 133 -8.55 -27.66 11.81
CA SER A 133 -8.85 -26.44 11.06
C SER A 133 -7.68 -26.06 10.16
N ILE A 134 -7.92 -25.93 8.86
CA ILE A 134 -6.93 -25.41 7.92
C ILE A 134 -7.10 -23.89 7.83
N THR A 135 -6.05 -23.15 8.17
CA THR A 135 -6.02 -21.69 7.99
C THR A 135 -5.06 -21.35 6.86
N THR A 136 -5.59 -20.76 5.80
CA THR A 136 -4.79 -20.23 4.68
C THR A 136 -4.58 -18.73 4.85
N TYR A 137 -3.40 -18.25 4.45
CA TYR A 137 -3.06 -16.83 4.47
C TYR A 137 -2.81 -16.33 3.05
N TYR A 138 -3.35 -15.17 2.71
CA TYR A 138 -3.11 -14.50 1.43
C TYR A 138 -2.97 -12.99 1.63
N GLU A 139 -2.27 -12.33 0.70
CA GLU A 139 -2.13 -10.87 0.68
C GLU A 139 -3.31 -10.24 -0.05
N ASP A 140 -3.77 -9.11 0.47
CA ASP A 140 -4.81 -8.28 -0.13
C ASP A 140 -4.41 -6.80 0.02
N SER A 141 -4.96 -5.93 -0.84
CA SER A 141 -4.62 -4.50 -0.85
C SER A 141 -5.71 -3.68 -0.17
N GLN A 142 -5.29 -2.73 0.67
CA GLN A 142 -6.19 -1.70 1.20
C GLN A 142 -5.85 -0.35 0.61
N PHE A 143 -6.88 0.33 0.12
CA PHE A 143 -6.78 1.65 -0.47
C PHE A 143 -7.49 2.68 0.41
N TYR A 144 -6.82 3.81 0.64
CA TYR A 144 -7.31 4.91 1.45
C TYR A 144 -7.26 6.22 0.69
N LEU A 145 -8.26 7.07 0.91
CA LEU A 145 -8.32 8.42 0.35
C LEU A 145 -8.24 9.44 1.48
N LYS A 146 -7.53 10.55 1.23
CA LYS A 146 -7.49 11.68 2.15
C LYS A 146 -7.36 13.00 1.38
N ARG A 147 -8.31 13.91 1.60
CA ARG A 147 -8.22 15.30 1.15
C ARG A 147 -7.25 16.11 2.03
N ASN A 148 -6.79 17.24 1.51
CA ASN A 148 -5.92 18.15 2.26
C ASN A 148 -6.59 18.70 3.55
N ASN A 149 -7.91 18.94 3.52
CA ASN A 149 -8.68 19.41 4.67
C ASN A 149 -9.14 18.30 5.62
N GLU A 150 -8.96 17.02 5.28
CA GLU A 150 -9.35 15.90 6.14
C GLU A 150 -8.24 15.55 7.14
N GLN A 151 -8.64 15.24 8.38
CA GLN A 151 -7.70 14.85 9.44
C GLN A 151 -7.33 13.37 9.40
N ILE A 152 -8.20 12.52 8.85
CA ILE A 152 -8.01 11.07 8.78
C ILE A 152 -8.34 10.57 7.38
N ALA A 153 -7.62 9.56 6.92
CA ALA A 153 -7.88 8.89 5.66
C ALA A 153 -9.04 7.89 5.79
N LYS A 154 -9.83 7.76 4.72
CA LYS A 154 -11.00 6.87 4.64
C LYS A 154 -10.69 5.65 3.78
N LEU A 155 -11.00 4.45 4.29
CA LEU A 155 -10.85 3.18 3.56
C LEU A 155 -11.86 3.11 2.40
N ILE A 156 -11.36 3.12 1.17
CA ILE A 156 -12.20 3.11 -0.05
C ILE A 156 -12.27 1.74 -0.72
N SER A 157 -11.29 0.86 -0.52
CA SER A 157 -11.30 -0.52 -1.02
C SER A 157 -10.38 -1.42 -0.19
N GLY A 158 -10.67 -2.71 -0.11
CA GLY A 158 -9.85 -3.72 0.58
C GLY A 158 -10.56 -4.48 1.71
N PRO A 159 -9.84 -5.38 2.42
CA PRO A 159 -10.40 -6.15 3.53
C PRO A 159 -11.07 -5.29 4.60
N ASN A 160 -12.21 -5.77 5.11
CA ASN A 160 -13.09 -5.09 6.07
C ASN A 160 -13.77 -3.82 5.53
N SER A 161 -13.77 -3.61 4.23
CA SER A 161 -14.69 -2.62 3.68
C SER A 161 -16.11 -3.17 3.65
N PHE A 162 -17.01 -2.51 4.38
CA PHE A 162 -18.43 -2.81 4.34
C PHE A 162 -19.12 -2.03 3.21
N GLY A 163 -20.00 -2.71 2.47
CA GLY A 163 -20.73 -2.15 1.34
C GLY A 163 -19.95 -2.15 0.01
N SER A 164 -20.65 -1.82 -1.08
CA SER A 164 -20.05 -1.80 -2.41
C SER A 164 -19.01 -0.67 -2.54
N PHE A 165 -17.96 -0.92 -3.33
CA PHE A 165 -16.98 0.10 -3.70
C PHE A 165 -17.66 1.35 -4.27
N ILE A 166 -18.58 1.16 -5.24
CA ILE A 166 -19.31 2.25 -5.90
C ILE A 166 -20.06 3.13 -4.89
N SER A 167 -20.76 2.54 -3.92
CA SER A 167 -21.50 3.31 -2.91
C SER A 167 -20.57 4.21 -2.08
N ARG A 168 -19.42 3.67 -1.65
CA ARG A 168 -18.43 4.44 -0.88
C ARG A 168 -17.75 5.51 -1.72
N ALA A 169 -17.40 5.20 -2.97
CA ALA A 169 -16.82 6.15 -3.91
C ALA A 169 -17.77 7.30 -4.18
N LYS A 170 -19.04 7.03 -4.51
CA LYS A 170 -20.06 8.06 -4.71
C LYS A 170 -20.22 8.96 -3.49
N LYS A 171 -20.24 8.38 -2.29
CA LYS A 171 -20.31 9.15 -1.05
C LYS A 171 -19.09 10.04 -0.87
N TYR A 172 -17.90 9.48 -1.09
CA TYR A 172 -16.65 10.21 -0.89
C TYR A 172 -16.47 11.34 -1.91
N PHE A 173 -16.85 11.15 -3.17
CA PHE A 173 -16.72 12.12 -4.26
C PHE A 173 -18.04 12.85 -4.58
N SER A 174 -18.95 12.94 -3.61
CA SER A 174 -20.29 13.51 -3.78
C SER A 174 -20.30 15.00 -4.17
N ASP A 175 -19.18 15.68 -3.95
CA ASP A 175 -18.91 17.06 -4.33
C ASP A 175 -18.55 17.23 -5.83
N CYS A 176 -18.33 16.14 -6.57
CA CYS A 176 -18.03 16.21 -8.00
C CYS A 176 -19.04 15.44 -8.86
N GLY A 177 -20.00 16.17 -9.42
CA GLY A 177 -21.09 15.58 -10.22
C GLY A 177 -20.62 14.73 -11.40
N LYS A 178 -19.53 15.12 -12.07
CA LYS A 178 -18.94 14.35 -13.18
C LYS A 178 -18.43 12.98 -12.71
N ILE A 179 -17.69 12.93 -11.61
CA ILE A 179 -17.18 11.67 -11.04
C ILE A 179 -18.33 10.79 -10.52
N VAL A 180 -19.34 11.40 -9.89
CA VAL A 180 -20.55 10.68 -9.47
C VAL A 180 -21.26 10.05 -10.67
N TYR A 181 -21.42 10.79 -11.76
CA TYR A 181 -22.02 10.29 -13.00
C TYR A 181 -21.22 9.09 -13.58
N TYR A 182 -19.89 9.17 -13.62
CA TYR A 182 -19.06 8.05 -14.08
C TYR A 182 -19.17 6.80 -13.19
N LEU A 183 -19.28 6.99 -11.87
CA LEU A 183 -19.50 5.91 -10.92
C LEU A 183 -20.89 5.26 -11.08
N GLU A 184 -21.92 6.05 -11.36
CA GLU A 184 -23.30 5.55 -11.60
C GLU A 184 -23.40 4.72 -12.88
N ASN A 185 -22.69 5.13 -13.92
CA ASN A 185 -22.61 4.42 -15.19
C ASN A 185 -21.58 3.28 -15.18
N LYS A 186 -21.01 2.94 -14.00
CA LYS A 186 -20.04 1.86 -13.80
C LYS A 186 -18.79 1.97 -14.67
N LEU A 187 -18.40 3.19 -15.04
CA LEU A 187 -17.18 3.43 -15.81
C LEU A 187 -15.92 3.18 -14.97
N TYR A 188 -16.03 3.29 -13.65
CA TYR A 188 -14.98 2.85 -12.72
C TYR A 188 -15.43 1.67 -11.88
N ASN A 189 -14.46 0.85 -11.52
CA ASN A 189 -14.57 -0.22 -10.52
C ASN A 189 -13.33 -0.15 -9.59
N SER A 190 -13.22 -1.08 -8.65
CA SER A 190 -12.12 -1.08 -7.67
C SER A 190 -10.72 -1.20 -8.30
N ASN A 191 -10.60 -1.74 -9.51
CA ASN A 191 -9.34 -1.91 -10.22
C ASN A 191 -8.87 -0.62 -10.89
N ASN A 192 -9.79 0.30 -11.21
CA ASN A 192 -9.52 1.60 -11.85
C ASN A 192 -9.46 2.73 -10.82
N LEU A 193 -9.11 2.43 -9.56
CA LEU A 193 -9.12 3.41 -8.48
C LEU A 193 -8.06 4.52 -8.66
N ILE A 194 -6.91 4.20 -9.25
CA ILE A 194 -5.87 5.20 -9.55
C ILE A 194 -6.42 6.24 -10.53
N GLU A 195 -6.92 5.77 -11.67
CA GLU A 195 -7.56 6.58 -12.71
C GLU A 195 -8.71 7.43 -12.17
N LEU A 196 -9.61 6.84 -11.36
CA LEU A 196 -10.70 7.58 -10.69
C LEU A 196 -10.19 8.76 -9.86
N VAL A 197 -9.09 8.58 -9.12
CA VAL A 197 -8.52 9.63 -8.26
C VAL A 197 -7.79 10.68 -9.09
N ASP A 198 -7.07 10.27 -10.13
CA ASP A 198 -6.42 11.20 -11.07
C ASP A 198 -7.46 12.07 -11.78
N ASP A 199 -8.54 11.48 -12.29
CA ASP A 199 -9.63 12.20 -12.95
C ASP A 199 -10.35 13.15 -11.98
N TYR A 200 -10.55 12.76 -10.72
CA TYR A 200 -11.08 13.69 -9.71
C TYR A 200 -10.12 14.85 -9.48
N ASN A 201 -8.82 14.58 -9.31
CA ASN A 201 -7.80 15.59 -9.08
C ASN A 201 -7.64 16.57 -10.26
N LEU A 202 -7.93 16.09 -11.48
CA LEU A 202 -7.86 16.87 -12.71
C LEU A 202 -9.14 17.69 -12.98
N PHE A 203 -10.31 17.08 -12.83
CA PHE A 203 -11.57 17.68 -13.31
C PHE A 203 -12.42 18.36 -12.25
N CYS A 204 -12.19 18.08 -10.96
CA CYS A 204 -13.05 18.57 -9.89
C CYS A 204 -12.35 19.72 -9.16
N GLU A 205 -13.04 20.85 -9.00
CA GLU A 205 -12.52 22.04 -8.30
C GLU A 205 -12.56 21.92 -6.78
#